data_AF-A0A3E0GTI8-F1
#
_entry.id   AF-A0A3E0GTI8-F1
#
_cell.length_a   1.000
_cell.length_b   1.000
_cell.length_c   1.000
_cell.angle_alpha   90.00
_cell.angle_beta   90.00
_cell.angle_gamma   90.00
#
_symmetry.space_group_name_H-M   'P 1'
#
loop_
_entity.id
_entity.type
_entity.pdbx_description
1 polymer ?
#
loop_
_entity_poly.entity_id
_entity_poly.type
_entity_poly.pdbx_seq_one_letter_code
_entity_poly.pdbx_strand_id
1 'polypeptide(L)'
;MVNDTTRLPGLDGLVVTMVDDNNDNGLSVVHMETADERARVCRRCGVVATRVKEWVTARPWDLPVGGRFCQLCWRKRRWVCE
;
A
#
# COMPACT_ATOMS: atom_id res chain seq x y z
N MET A 1 -0.42 4.21 -20.98
CA MET A 1 -1.24 3.08 -20.52
C MET A 1 -1.18 3.09 -19.00
N VAL A 2 -2.24 3.56 -18.34
CA VAL A 2 -2.30 3.54 -16.86
C VAL A 2 -2.59 2.08 -16.48
N ASN A 3 -1.70 1.47 -15.71
CA ASN A 3 -1.92 0.12 -15.22
C ASN A 3 -2.89 0.19 -14.03
N ASP A 4 -4.19 0.06 -14.33
CA ASP A 4 -5.29 0.15 -13.34
C ASP A 4 -5.32 -1.00 -12.32
N THR A 5 -4.45 -2.00 -12.45
CA THR A 5 -4.30 -3.09 -11.48
C THR A 5 -3.96 -2.54 -10.08
N THR A 6 -3.34 -1.36 -9.99
CA THR A 6 -3.08 -0.68 -8.71
C THR A 6 -4.33 -0.18 -7.98
N ARG A 7 -5.48 -0.12 -8.66
CA ARG A 7 -6.78 0.36 -8.10
C ARG A 7 -7.68 -0.76 -7.58
N LEU A 8 -7.29 -2.03 -7.79
CA LEU A 8 -8.07 -3.22 -7.42
C LEU A 8 -8.48 -3.33 -5.93
N PRO A 9 -7.81 -2.70 -4.93
CA PRO A 9 -8.34 -2.73 -3.57
C PRO A 9 -9.43 -1.67 -3.29
N GLY A 10 -9.83 -0.84 -4.27
CA GLY A 10 -10.72 0.32 -4.01
C GLY A 10 -10.09 1.39 -3.11
N LEU A 11 -8.78 1.29 -2.88
CA LEU A 11 -7.99 2.21 -2.09
C LEU A 11 -7.25 3.13 -3.05
N ASP A 12 -7.77 4.36 -3.21
CA ASP A 12 -7.12 5.37 -4.04
C ASP A 12 -5.71 5.69 -3.51
N GLY A 13 -4.78 5.84 -4.44
CA GLY A 13 -3.41 6.21 -4.11
C GLY A 13 -2.51 5.06 -3.68
N LEU A 14 -2.97 3.81 -3.73
CA LEU A 14 -2.09 2.64 -3.63
C LEU A 14 -1.44 2.31 -4.96
N VAL A 15 -0.20 1.84 -4.88
CA VAL A 15 0.53 1.26 -6.01
C VAL A 15 1.11 -0.07 -5.59
N VAL A 16 1.03 -1.06 -6.49
CA VAL A 16 1.75 -2.32 -6.35
C VAL A 16 3.21 -2.04 -6.73
N THR A 17 4.13 -2.38 -5.84
CA THR A 17 5.57 -2.21 -6.06
C THR A 17 6.23 -3.51 -6.49
N MET A 18 5.69 -4.65 -6.07
CA MET A 18 6.19 -5.99 -6.38
C MET A 18 5.09 -7.03 -6.18
N VAL A 19 5.13 -8.10 -6.97
CA VAL A 19 4.36 -9.32 -6.73
C VAL A 19 5.37 -10.46 -6.59
N ASP A 20 5.29 -11.20 -5.49
CA ASP A 20 6.09 -12.38 -5.23
C ASP A 20 5.21 -13.63 -5.31
N ASP A 21 5.38 -14.37 -6.39
CA ASP A 21 4.66 -15.62 -6.66
C ASP A 21 5.40 -16.87 -6.14
N ASN A 22 6.62 -16.71 -5.62
CA ASN A 22 7.49 -17.80 -5.15
C ASN A 22 7.52 -17.91 -3.63
N ASN A 23 6.37 -17.71 -2.98
CA ASN A 23 6.25 -17.89 -1.54
C ASN A 23 6.03 -19.38 -1.18
N ASP A 24 6.60 -19.81 -0.06
CA ASP A 24 6.54 -21.20 0.43
C ASP A 24 5.11 -21.71 0.66
N ASN A 25 4.14 -20.81 0.84
CA ASN A 25 2.74 -21.14 1.04
C ASN A 25 1.93 -21.27 -0.27
N GLY A 26 2.55 -21.05 -1.44
CA GLY A 26 1.89 -21.12 -2.74
C GLY A 26 0.89 -19.99 -3.02
N LEU A 27 0.85 -18.95 -2.17
CA LEU A 27 0.04 -17.74 -2.37
C LEU A 27 0.93 -16.61 -2.88
N SER A 28 0.44 -15.89 -3.89
CA SER A 28 1.07 -14.65 -4.34
C SER A 28 1.05 -13.60 -3.23
N VAL A 29 2.19 -12.98 -2.94
CA VAL A 29 2.31 -11.85 -2.02
C VAL A 29 2.40 -10.56 -2.83
N VAL A 30 1.43 -9.68 -2.66
CA VAL A 30 1.38 -8.38 -3.34
C VAL A 30 1.93 -7.32 -2.40
N HIS A 31 3.09 -6.77 -2.74
CA HIS A 31 3.70 -5.65 -2.04
C HIS A 31 3.17 -4.34 -2.58
N MET A 32 2.74 -3.47 -1.68
CA MET A 32 2.09 -2.21 -2.03
C MET A 32 2.61 -1.05 -1.18
N GLU A 33 2.59 0.13 -1.77
CA GLU A 33 2.85 1.40 -1.08
C GLU A 33 1.78 2.44 -1.35
N THR A 34 1.68 3.44 -0.47
CA THR A 34 0.87 4.64 -0.74
C THR A 34 1.69 5.64 -1.54
N ALA A 35 1.33 5.83 -2.80
CA ALA A 35 1.92 6.80 -3.71
C ALA A 35 1.24 8.17 -3.68
N ASP A 36 0.00 8.27 -3.20
CA ASP A 36 -0.70 9.55 -3.11
C ASP A 36 0.02 10.52 -2.17
N GLU A 37 0.52 11.62 -2.75
CA GLU A 37 1.22 12.67 -2.02
C GLU A 37 0.31 13.40 -1.02
N ARG A 38 -1.01 13.39 -1.24
CA ARG A 38 -1.99 13.95 -0.28
C ARG A 38 -1.98 13.18 1.05
N ALA A 39 -1.49 11.95 1.07
CA ALA A 39 -1.29 11.20 2.32
C ALA A 39 -0.27 11.87 3.27
N ARG A 40 0.52 12.84 2.80
CA ARG A 40 1.45 13.65 3.60
C ARG A 40 0.76 14.80 4.34
N VAL A 41 -0.45 15.18 3.93
CA VAL A 41 -1.18 16.28 4.55
C VAL A 41 -1.67 15.85 5.92
N CYS A 42 -1.19 16.53 6.97
CA CYS A 42 -1.66 16.29 8.31
C CYS A 42 -3.13 16.70 8.42
N ARG A 43 -4.00 15.76 8.77
CA ARG A 43 -5.45 16.03 8.94
C ARG A 43 -5.77 16.98 10.10
N ARG A 44 -4.80 17.25 11.00
CA ARG A 44 -4.99 18.14 12.17
C ARG A 44 -4.60 19.59 11.88
N CYS A 45 -3.46 19.83 11.24
CA CYS A 45 -2.94 21.19 11.00
C CYS A 45 -2.92 21.60 9.52
N GLY A 46 -3.21 20.68 8.59
CA GLY A 46 -3.22 20.96 7.15
C GLY A 46 -1.84 21.07 6.49
N VAL A 47 -0.76 21.05 7.27
CA VAL A 47 0.61 21.13 6.74
C VAL A 47 0.99 19.84 6.02
N VAL A 48 1.67 19.99 4.88
CA VAL A 48 2.31 18.88 4.16
C VAL A 48 3.57 18.47 4.92
N ALA A 49 3.54 17.31 5.56
CA ALA A 49 4.69 16.80 6.28
C ALA A 49 5.86 16.49 5.33
N THR A 50 7.07 16.93 5.70
CA THR A 50 8.32 16.66 4.97
C THR A 50 9.10 15.50 5.58
N ARG A 51 8.84 15.17 6.85
CA ARG A 51 9.57 14.14 7.59
C ARG A 51 8.75 12.87 7.81
N VAL A 52 9.35 11.74 7.50
CA VAL A 52 8.82 10.42 7.87
C VAL A 52 9.15 10.16 9.34
N LYS A 53 8.13 9.83 10.13
CA LYS A 53 8.28 9.40 11.51
C LYS A 53 8.74 7.94 11.58
N GLU A 54 8.02 7.08 10.86
CA GLU A 54 8.25 5.64 10.86
C GLU A 54 7.69 4.99 9.59
N TRP A 55 8.17 3.79 9.31
CA TRP A 55 7.62 2.90 8.30
C TRP A 55 6.86 1.77 8.99
N VAL A 56 5.65 1.50 8.51
CA VAL A 56 4.78 0.46 9.06
C VAL A 56 4.32 -0.45 7.94
N THR A 57 4.39 -1.76 8.15
CA THR A 57 3.79 -2.75 7.24
C THR A 57 2.48 -3.24 7.82
N ALA A 58 1.38 -3.03 7.09
CA ALA A 58 0.08 -3.59 7.38
C ALA A 58 -0.19 -4.78 6.46
N ARG A 59 -0.84 -5.81 7.00
CA ARG A 59 -1.33 -6.96 6.22
C ARG A 59 -2.85 -6.95 6.27
N PRO A 60 -3.52 -6.17 5.40
CA PRO A 60 -4.97 -6.23 5.30
C PRO A 60 -5.38 -7.65 4.86
N TRP A 61 -6.63 -8.03 5.17
CA TRP A 61 -7.12 -9.37 4.84
C TRP A 61 -6.92 -9.71 3.37
N ASP A 62 -6.61 -10.98 3.14
CA ASP A 62 -6.25 -11.50 1.84
C ASP A 62 -7.39 -11.28 0.82
N LEU A 63 -7.04 -10.80 -0.37
CA LEU A 63 -7.99 -10.52 -1.44
C LEU A 63 -8.15 -11.76 -2.33
N PRO A 64 -9.38 -12.19 -2.65
CA PRO A 64 -9.57 -13.18 -3.70
C PRO A 64 -9.28 -12.56 -5.07
N VAL A 65 -8.22 -13.03 -5.73
CA VAL A 65 -7.82 -12.64 -7.09
C VAL A 65 -7.88 -13.89 -7.97
N GLY A 66 -8.73 -13.89 -8.99
CA GLY A 66 -8.80 -14.99 -9.97
C GLY A 66 -9.11 -16.37 -9.36
N GLY A 67 -9.86 -16.44 -8.26
CA GLY A 67 -10.19 -17.69 -7.57
C GLY A 67 -9.11 -18.19 -6.59
N ARG A 68 -8.06 -17.40 -6.35
CA ARG A 68 -7.02 -17.67 -5.35
C ARG A 68 -6.95 -16.53 -4.34
N PHE A 69 -6.55 -16.81 -3.10
CA PHE A 69 -6.22 -15.75 -2.15
C PHE A 69 -4.81 -15.23 -2.44
N CYS A 70 -4.62 -13.91 -2.40
CA CYS A 70 -3.30 -13.30 -2.38
C CYS A 70 -3.07 -12.59 -1.06
N GLN A 71 -1.86 -12.72 -0.52
CA GLN A 71 -1.47 -12.01 0.68
C GLN A 71 -1.12 -10.56 0.35
N LEU A 72 -1.65 -9.63 1.13
CA LEU A 72 -1.39 -8.21 0.93
C LEU A 72 -0.34 -7.71 1.92
N CYS A 73 0.73 -7.13 1.40
CA CYS A 73 1.80 -6.52 2.18
C CYS A 73 1.86 -5.01 1.88
N TRP A 74 1.19 -4.21 2.71
CA TRP A 74 1.14 -2.76 2.53
C TRP A 74 2.16 -2.04 3.41
N ARG A 75 3.24 -1.56 2.79
CA ARG A 75 4.22 -0.70 3.44
C ARG A 75 3.79 0.76 3.34
N LYS A 76 3.58 1.41 4.48
CA LYS A 76 3.14 2.81 4.57
C LYS A 76 4.06 3.65 5.44
N ARG A 77 4.19 4.92 5.04
CA ARG A 77 4.91 5.96 5.78
C ARG A 77 3.95 6.59 6.79
N ARG A 78 4.34 6.67 8.06
CA ARG A 78 3.70 7.59 8.99
C ARG A 78 4.47 8.90 8.97
N TRP A 79 3.75 9.96 8.65
CA TRP A 79 4.29 11.30 8.58
C TRP A 79 4.16 12.02 9.92
N VAL A 80 5.04 12.98 10.15
CA VAL A 80 4.98 13.88 11.31
C VAL A 80 5.17 15.31 10.82
N CYS A 81 4.23 16.18 11.20
CA CYS A 81 4.41 17.62 11.07
C CYS A 81 5.36 18.10 12.17
N GLU A 82 6.09 19.17 11.90
CA GLU A 82 6.82 19.91 12.93
C GLU A 82 5.84 20.60 13.89
#